data_AF-A0A512JNS1-F1
#
_entry.id   AF-A0A512JNS1-F1
#
_cell.length_a   1.000
_cell.length_b   1.000
_cell.length_c   1.000
_cell.angle_alpha   90.00
_cell.angle_beta   90.00
_cell.angle_gamma   90.00
#
_symmetry.space_group_name_H-M   'P 1'
#
loop_
_entity.id
_entity.type
_entity.pdbx_description
1 polymer ?
#
loop_
_entity_poly.entity_id
_entity_poly.type
_entity_poly.pdbx_seq_one_letter_code
_entity_poly.pdbx_strand_id
1 'polypeptide(L)'
;MRTGVSKRIKASVRGLVAGLAAVASLAWVPLAEAQTLASLPTSGLAASITGAARPIAAWTEFCERYASECAVDRNEATSITLTPAIWQTINIVNRRVNKAVHAVTDQDHWNLADRWDLAEDGQGDCEDFQLRKRAMLAEAGLPRRAMRMTVVIDEKGEGHAVLTLITDRGDLILDNKTSAVLPWRQTGYTYIKRESQDAVAWVGLGVAVSPVTTANR
;
A
#
# COMPACT_ATOMS: atom_id res chain seq x y z
N MET A 1 -6.84 49.72 78.58
CA MET A 1 -6.14 49.83 79.88
C MET A 1 -4.81 49.10 79.81
N ARG A 2 -3.75 49.76 80.32
CA ARG A 2 -2.39 49.25 80.68
C ARG A 2 -1.50 48.77 79.52
N THR A 3 -0.55 49.56 79.01
CA THR A 3 0.80 49.94 79.53
C THR A 3 1.80 48.79 79.65
N GLY A 4 2.96 48.91 78.99
CA GLY A 4 4.12 48.04 79.20
C GLY A 4 5.25 48.33 78.20
N VAL A 5 6.04 49.39 78.41
CA VAL A 5 7.46 49.34 78.83
C VAL A 5 8.47 49.13 77.68
N SER A 6 9.34 50.13 77.55
CA SER A 6 10.53 50.18 76.69
C SER A 6 11.69 49.36 77.27
N LYS A 7 12.47 48.69 76.41
CA LYS A 7 13.94 48.62 76.57
C LYS A 7 14.64 48.29 75.25
N ARG A 8 15.61 49.14 74.89
CA ARG A 8 16.55 48.97 73.78
C ARG A 8 17.64 47.98 74.16
N ILE A 9 18.08 47.14 73.21
CA ILE A 9 19.44 46.59 73.17
C ILE A 9 19.92 46.61 71.71
N LYS A 10 21.11 47.18 71.50
CA LYS A 10 21.87 47.19 70.25
C LYS A 10 22.87 46.03 70.25
N ALA A 11 22.96 45.28 69.15
CA ALA A 11 24.19 44.63 68.65
C ALA A 11 23.84 44.09 67.24
N SER A 12 24.43 44.56 66.15
CA SER A 12 25.82 44.39 65.65
C SER A 12 25.92 43.22 64.65
N VAL A 13 26.20 43.59 63.40
CA VAL A 13 27.17 42.97 62.47
C VAL A 13 26.77 41.71 61.67
N ARG A 14 26.84 41.93 60.34
CA ARG A 14 27.17 41.04 59.21
C ARG A 14 26.18 39.95 58.78
N GLY A 15 25.74 40.09 57.53
CA GLY A 15 25.14 39.02 56.74
C GLY A 15 24.71 39.53 55.36
N LEU A 16 25.68 39.74 54.47
CA LEU A 16 25.43 39.96 53.04
C LEU A 16 25.16 38.61 52.40
N VAL A 17 23.92 38.33 51.97
CA VAL A 17 23.63 37.47 50.83
C VAL A 17 22.38 38.02 50.13
N ALA A 18 22.59 38.90 49.15
CA ALA A 18 21.57 39.21 48.16
C ALA A 18 21.48 38.01 47.21
N GLY A 19 20.41 37.22 47.33
CA GLY A 19 20.12 36.14 46.40
C GLY A 19 19.74 36.69 45.03
N LEU A 20 20.67 36.60 44.08
CA LEU A 20 20.37 36.72 42.65
C LEU A 20 19.71 35.41 42.20
N ALA A 21 18.38 35.40 42.16
CA ALA A 21 17.64 34.36 41.45
C ALA A 21 17.80 34.61 39.94
N ALA A 22 18.83 34.03 39.32
CA ALA A 22 18.95 33.95 37.88
C ALA A 22 17.93 32.90 37.37
N VAL A 23 16.77 33.37 36.93
CA VAL A 23 15.81 32.53 36.21
C VAL A 23 16.39 32.28 34.82
N ALA A 24 17.05 31.14 34.63
CA ALA A 24 17.51 30.69 33.34
C ALA A 24 16.28 30.27 32.51
N SER A 25 15.84 31.14 31.61
CA SER A 25 14.82 30.85 30.61
C SER A 25 15.36 29.79 29.65
N LEU A 26 15.06 28.51 29.90
CA LEU A 26 15.27 27.45 28.93
C LEU A 26 14.28 27.67 27.78
N ALA A 27 14.78 28.22 26.68
CA ALA A 27 14.05 28.26 25.43
C ALA A 27 13.75 26.81 25.00
N TRP A 28 12.48 26.42 25.07
CA TRP A 28 12.01 25.20 24.42
C TRP A 28 12.16 25.39 22.92
N VAL A 29 13.23 24.84 22.35
CA VAL A 29 13.33 24.67 20.91
C VAL A 29 12.51 23.42 20.58
N PRO A 30 11.42 23.51 19.80
CA PRO A 30 10.73 22.31 19.35
C PRO A 30 11.72 21.53 18.47
N LEU A 31 12.03 20.28 18.85
CA LEU A 31 12.69 19.36 17.94
C LEU A 31 11.73 19.12 16.77
N ALA A 32 12.07 19.66 15.60
CA ALA A 32 11.42 19.27 14.37
C ALA A 32 11.75 17.78 14.15
N GLU A 33 10.75 16.91 14.30
CA GLU A 33 10.85 15.53 13.84
C GLU A 33 11.08 15.57 12.32
N ALA A 34 12.30 15.24 11.90
CA ALA A 34 12.60 15.04 10.50
C ALA A 34 11.82 13.80 10.03
N GLN A 35 10.65 14.02 9.41
CA GLN A 35 9.92 12.96 8.73
C GLN A 35 10.80 12.46 7.59
N THR A 36 11.37 11.27 7.74
CA THR A 36 12.05 10.55 6.67
C THR A 36 11.01 10.21 5.60
N LEU A 37 10.87 11.11 4.62
CA LEU A 37 10.05 10.85 3.46
C LEU A 37 10.60 9.59 2.78
N ALA A 38 9.72 8.61 2.54
CA ALA A 38 10.08 7.40 1.83
C ALA A 38 10.64 7.80 0.45
N SER A 39 11.84 7.32 0.13
CA SER A 39 12.41 7.51 -1.20
C SER A 39 11.51 6.87 -2.25
N LEU A 40 11.26 7.60 -3.33
CA LEU A 40 10.48 7.10 -4.45
C LEU A 40 11.26 6.04 -5.22
N PRO A 41 10.58 5.06 -5.84
CA PRO A 41 11.25 4.11 -6.71
C PRO A 41 11.84 4.81 -7.94
N THR A 42 12.97 4.28 -8.42
CA THR A 42 13.60 4.72 -9.66
C THR A 42 12.66 4.50 -10.84
N SER A 43 12.64 5.45 -11.77
CA SER A 43 11.84 5.33 -13.00
C SER A 43 12.31 4.14 -13.84
N GLY A 44 11.35 3.36 -14.36
CA GLY A 44 11.56 2.26 -15.29
C GLY A 44 10.57 2.27 -16.45
N LEU A 45 10.74 1.34 -17.40
CA LEU A 45 9.83 1.16 -18.53
C LEU A 45 8.56 0.43 -18.09
N ALA A 46 7.39 0.80 -18.64
CA ALA A 46 6.15 0.04 -18.50
C ALA A 46 6.18 -1.28 -19.30
N ALA A 47 5.32 -2.24 -18.94
CA ALA A 47 5.15 -3.46 -19.71
C ALA A 47 4.49 -3.17 -21.08
N SER A 48 4.94 -3.85 -22.14
CA SER A 48 4.44 -3.63 -23.50
C SER A 48 3.22 -4.51 -23.80
N ILE A 49 2.21 -3.93 -24.45
CA ILE A 49 0.99 -4.63 -24.85
C ILE A 49 1.21 -5.32 -26.21
N THR A 50 0.90 -6.61 -26.31
CA THR A 50 1.06 -7.39 -27.55
C THR A 50 -0.24 -7.54 -28.35
N GLY A 51 -1.41 -7.39 -27.71
CA GLY A 51 -2.72 -7.51 -28.37
C GLY A 51 -3.85 -7.77 -27.39
N ALA A 52 -5.03 -8.13 -27.90
CA ALA A 52 -6.17 -8.54 -27.07
C ALA A 52 -5.93 -9.94 -26.47
N ALA A 53 -6.42 -10.15 -25.24
CA ALA A 53 -6.37 -11.44 -24.55
C ALA A 53 -7.74 -11.79 -23.97
N ARG A 54 -7.99 -13.09 -23.78
CA ARG A 54 -9.17 -13.56 -23.05
C ARG A 54 -8.93 -13.49 -21.52
N PRO A 55 -9.94 -13.07 -20.74
CA PRO A 55 -9.88 -13.13 -19.27
C PRO A 55 -9.73 -14.58 -18.78
N ILE A 56 -9.36 -14.74 -17.51
CA ILE A 56 -9.60 -16.01 -16.79
C ILE A 56 -11.10 -16.15 -16.54
N ALA A 57 -11.62 -17.39 -16.52
CA ALA A 57 -13.05 -17.64 -16.31
C ALA A 57 -13.52 -17.09 -14.96
N ALA A 58 -12.78 -17.37 -13.87
CA ALA A 58 -13.07 -16.88 -12.53
C ALA A 58 -13.13 -15.34 -12.42
N TRP A 59 -12.31 -14.61 -13.18
CA TRP A 59 -12.43 -13.15 -13.28
C TRP A 59 -13.77 -12.72 -13.89
N THR A 60 -14.24 -13.44 -14.92
CA THR A 60 -15.53 -13.13 -15.57
C THR A 60 -16.67 -13.32 -14.58
N GLU A 61 -16.68 -14.45 -13.87
CA GLU A 61 -17.66 -14.76 -12.82
C GLU A 61 -17.58 -13.77 -11.64
N PHE A 62 -16.38 -13.34 -11.28
CA PHE A 62 -16.18 -12.28 -10.29
C PHE A 62 -16.80 -10.97 -10.74
N CYS A 63 -16.61 -10.54 -12.00
CA CYS A 63 -17.19 -9.31 -12.51
C CYS A 63 -18.73 -9.35 -12.61
N GLU A 64 -19.33 -10.54 -12.74
CA GLU A 64 -20.78 -10.70 -12.65
C GLU A 64 -21.30 -10.42 -11.23
N ARG A 65 -20.53 -10.81 -10.19
CA ARG A 65 -20.87 -10.55 -8.78
C ARG A 65 -20.48 -9.14 -8.32
N TYR A 66 -19.34 -8.62 -8.79
CA TYR A 66 -18.72 -7.37 -8.36
C TYR A 66 -18.46 -6.44 -9.55
N ALA A 67 -19.51 -6.07 -10.29
CA ALA A 67 -19.40 -5.29 -11.52
C ALA A 67 -18.60 -3.97 -11.37
N SER A 68 -18.70 -3.30 -10.23
CA SER A 68 -17.96 -2.07 -9.93
C SER A 68 -16.44 -2.29 -9.80
N GLU A 69 -16.00 -3.48 -9.40
CA GLU A 69 -14.59 -3.81 -9.25
C GLU A 69 -13.88 -3.95 -10.59
N CYS A 70 -14.61 -4.34 -11.64
CA CYS A 70 -14.10 -4.52 -13.00
C CYS A 70 -14.38 -3.35 -13.94
N ALA A 71 -15.24 -2.41 -13.52
CA ALA A 71 -15.61 -1.27 -14.34
C ALA A 71 -14.39 -0.40 -14.69
N VAL A 72 -14.38 0.14 -15.90
CA VAL A 72 -13.36 1.08 -16.36
C VAL A 72 -13.99 2.46 -16.49
N ASP A 73 -13.73 3.32 -15.52
CA ASP A 73 -14.04 4.74 -15.64
C ASP A 73 -12.92 5.44 -16.44
N ARG A 74 -13.27 5.92 -17.64
CA ARG A 74 -12.33 6.62 -18.53
C ARG A 74 -12.01 8.04 -18.08
N ASN A 75 -12.71 8.56 -17.07
CA ASN A 75 -12.41 9.85 -16.44
C ASN A 75 -11.31 9.74 -15.40
N GLU A 76 -11.04 8.53 -14.87
CA GLU A 76 -9.90 8.31 -13.99
C GLU A 76 -8.57 8.40 -14.75
N ALA A 77 -7.53 8.80 -14.03
CA ALA A 77 -6.17 8.89 -14.55
C ALA A 77 -5.65 7.52 -15.02
N THR A 78 -4.97 7.50 -16.15
CA THR A 78 -4.34 6.28 -16.70
C THR A 78 -3.06 5.88 -15.97
N SER A 79 -2.49 6.78 -15.16
CA SER A 79 -1.30 6.49 -14.36
C SER A 79 -1.35 7.23 -13.03
N ILE A 80 -0.66 6.66 -12.05
CA ILE A 80 -0.46 7.27 -10.73
C ILE A 80 0.80 8.12 -10.76
N THR A 81 0.69 9.41 -10.43
CA THR A 81 1.84 10.27 -10.13
C THR A 81 2.36 9.94 -8.73
N LEU A 82 3.56 9.35 -8.62
CA LEU A 82 4.09 8.94 -7.32
C LEU A 82 4.66 10.12 -6.53
N THR A 83 3.92 10.52 -5.49
CA THR A 83 4.42 11.38 -4.42
C THR A 83 4.87 10.53 -3.22
N PRO A 84 5.71 11.06 -2.30
CA PRO A 84 6.09 10.31 -1.10
C PRO A 84 4.90 9.83 -0.26
N ALA A 85 3.83 10.64 -0.19
CA ALA A 85 2.60 10.28 0.53
C ALA A 85 1.87 9.11 -0.16
N ILE A 86 1.68 9.17 -1.49
CA ILE A 86 1.07 8.06 -2.25
C ILE A 86 1.91 6.79 -2.13
N TRP A 87 3.24 6.94 -2.23
CA TRP A 87 4.15 5.81 -2.08
C TRP A 87 4.06 5.16 -0.69
N GLN A 88 3.96 5.96 0.36
CA GLN A 88 3.73 5.48 1.72
C GLN A 88 2.39 4.75 1.82
N THR A 89 1.31 5.29 1.26
CA THR A 89 -0.02 4.65 1.23
C THR A 89 0.04 3.27 0.57
N ILE A 90 0.63 3.18 -0.63
CA ILE A 90 0.82 1.91 -1.35
C ILE A 90 1.51 0.87 -0.48
N ASN A 91 2.61 1.28 0.16
CA ASN A 91 3.40 0.41 1.02
C ASN A 91 2.65 -0.05 2.28
N ILE A 92 1.88 0.84 2.91
CA ILE A 92 1.07 0.53 4.08
C ILE A 92 -0.03 -0.46 3.72
N VAL A 93 -0.76 -0.22 2.62
CA VAL A 93 -1.84 -1.13 2.19
C VAL A 93 -1.28 -2.50 1.83
N ASN A 94 -0.19 -2.56 1.03
CA ASN A 94 0.42 -3.85 0.64
C ASN A 94 0.80 -4.69 1.87
N ARG A 95 1.52 -4.09 2.83
CA ARG A 95 1.92 -4.77 4.07
C ARG A 95 0.74 -5.14 4.95
N ARG A 96 -0.26 -4.27 5.04
CA ARG A 96 -1.45 -4.51 5.87
C ARG A 96 -2.24 -5.70 5.36
N VAL A 97 -2.49 -5.78 4.05
CA VAL A 97 -3.20 -6.91 3.45
C VAL A 97 -2.37 -8.19 3.57
N ASN A 98 -1.08 -8.15 3.24
CA ASN A 98 -0.18 -9.32 3.35
C ASN A 98 -0.09 -9.90 4.77
N LYS A 99 -0.33 -9.06 5.80
CA LYS A 99 -0.36 -9.49 7.20
C LYS A 99 -1.74 -9.97 7.65
N ALA A 100 -2.81 -9.38 7.12
CA ALA A 100 -4.17 -9.57 7.62
C ALA A 100 -4.90 -10.74 6.98
N VAL A 101 -4.61 -11.04 5.70
CA VAL A 101 -5.25 -12.14 4.99
C VAL A 101 -4.45 -13.43 5.20
N HIS A 102 -5.14 -14.50 5.54
CA HIS A 102 -4.59 -15.84 5.66
C HIS A 102 -4.62 -16.54 4.29
N ALA A 103 -3.44 -16.94 3.81
CA ALA A 103 -3.32 -17.57 2.50
C ALA A 103 -3.87 -19.01 2.51
N VAL A 104 -4.97 -19.24 1.79
CA VAL A 104 -5.65 -20.53 1.59
C VAL A 104 -6.07 -20.65 0.14
N THR A 105 -5.97 -21.84 -0.47
CA THR A 105 -6.42 -22.00 -1.86
C THR A 105 -7.93 -22.00 -1.95
N ASP A 106 -8.49 -21.66 -3.11
CA ASP A 106 -9.93 -21.79 -3.35
C ASP A 106 -10.48 -23.20 -3.17
N GLN A 107 -9.65 -24.21 -3.41
CA GLN A 107 -10.05 -25.60 -3.21
C GLN A 107 -10.25 -25.91 -1.72
N ASP A 108 -9.38 -25.37 -0.85
CA ASP A 108 -9.50 -25.53 0.60
C ASP A 108 -10.61 -24.62 1.17
N HIS A 109 -10.80 -23.43 0.59
CA HIS A 109 -11.73 -22.42 1.09
C HIS A 109 -13.17 -22.65 0.61
N TRP A 110 -13.35 -22.79 -0.71
CA TRP A 110 -14.66 -22.83 -1.38
C TRP A 110 -14.99 -24.19 -2.00
N ASN A 111 -14.06 -25.15 -1.97
CA ASN A 111 -14.16 -26.40 -2.71
C ASN A 111 -14.33 -26.19 -4.23
N LEU A 112 -13.68 -25.16 -4.76
CA LEU A 112 -13.65 -24.79 -6.18
C LEU A 112 -12.21 -24.72 -6.68
N ALA A 113 -12.01 -24.88 -7.99
CA ALA A 113 -10.67 -24.85 -8.57
C ALA A 113 -10.06 -23.45 -8.64
N ASP A 114 -10.90 -22.42 -8.81
CA ASP A 114 -10.52 -21.01 -8.95
C ASP A 114 -11.81 -20.17 -8.74
N ARG A 115 -11.79 -19.24 -7.79
CA ARG A 115 -12.88 -18.35 -7.42
C ARG A 115 -12.33 -17.06 -6.83
N TRP A 116 -12.27 -16.05 -7.68
CA TRP A 116 -11.88 -14.70 -7.27
C TRP A 116 -12.91 -14.07 -6.34
N ASP A 117 -12.47 -13.44 -5.26
CA ASP A 117 -13.28 -12.75 -4.26
C ASP A 117 -12.51 -11.57 -3.64
N LEU A 118 -13.07 -10.91 -2.62
CA LEU A 118 -12.49 -9.71 -2.01
C LEU A 118 -11.72 -9.96 -0.69
N ALA A 119 -11.55 -11.22 -0.29
CA ALA A 119 -10.97 -11.63 1.01
C ALA A 119 -11.58 -10.88 2.23
N GLU A 120 -12.89 -10.60 2.21
CA GLU A 120 -13.54 -9.83 3.29
C GLU A 120 -13.61 -10.60 4.61
N ASP A 121 -13.57 -11.93 4.55
CA ASP A 121 -13.49 -12.83 5.68
C ASP A 121 -12.05 -13.04 6.20
N GLY A 122 -11.06 -12.41 5.55
CA GLY A 122 -9.65 -12.51 5.91
C GLY A 122 -8.97 -13.77 5.38
N GLN A 123 -9.55 -14.47 4.40
CA GLN A 123 -8.97 -15.64 3.75
C GLN A 123 -8.98 -15.48 2.24
N GLY A 124 -8.02 -16.08 1.56
CA GLY A 124 -7.97 -16.10 0.10
C GLY A 124 -6.60 -16.51 -0.43
N ASP A 125 -6.46 -16.56 -1.74
CA ASP A 125 -5.20 -16.80 -2.42
C ASP A 125 -4.78 -15.57 -3.25
N CYS A 126 -3.93 -15.74 -4.27
CA CYS A 126 -3.21 -14.61 -4.86
C CYS A 126 -4.11 -13.54 -5.48
N GLU A 127 -5.19 -13.89 -6.18
CA GLU A 127 -6.14 -12.91 -6.70
C GLU A 127 -6.85 -12.12 -5.60
N ASP A 128 -7.24 -12.78 -4.52
CA ASP A 128 -8.04 -12.21 -3.46
C ASP A 128 -7.23 -11.16 -2.69
N PHE A 129 -5.96 -11.46 -2.40
CA PHE A 129 -5.03 -10.49 -1.82
C PHE A 129 -4.90 -9.24 -2.70
N GLN A 130 -4.81 -9.43 -4.01
CA GLN A 130 -4.60 -8.35 -4.96
C GLN A 130 -5.86 -7.50 -5.16
N LEU A 131 -7.03 -8.14 -5.22
CA LEU A 131 -8.32 -7.47 -5.25
C LEU A 131 -8.56 -6.69 -3.96
N ARG A 132 -8.23 -7.27 -2.80
CA ARG A 132 -8.32 -6.58 -1.51
C ARG A 132 -7.41 -5.35 -1.44
N LYS A 133 -6.17 -5.45 -1.92
CA LYS A 133 -5.26 -4.30 -2.03
C LYS A 133 -5.83 -3.23 -2.95
N ARG A 134 -6.33 -3.62 -4.13
CA ARG A 134 -6.91 -2.69 -5.10
C ARG A 134 -8.10 -1.93 -4.51
N ALA A 135 -9.01 -2.62 -3.82
CA ALA A 135 -10.15 -2.00 -3.15
C ALA A 135 -9.68 -0.97 -2.11
N MET A 136 -8.77 -1.35 -1.22
CA MET A 136 -8.25 -0.43 -0.19
C MET A 136 -7.47 0.76 -0.76
N LEU A 137 -6.75 0.58 -1.87
CA LEU A 137 -6.08 1.69 -2.56
C LEU A 137 -7.08 2.63 -3.25
N ALA A 138 -8.15 2.09 -3.83
CA ALA A 138 -9.22 2.88 -4.43
C ALA A 138 -9.98 3.69 -3.37
N GLU A 139 -10.25 3.09 -2.20
CA GLU A 139 -10.79 3.79 -1.02
C GLU A 139 -9.87 4.92 -0.55
N ALA A 140 -8.55 4.76 -0.70
CA ALA A 140 -7.55 5.78 -0.42
C ALA A 140 -7.41 6.83 -1.55
N GLY A 141 -8.25 6.77 -2.58
CA GLY A 141 -8.33 7.75 -3.67
C GLY A 141 -7.39 7.50 -4.85
N LEU A 142 -6.73 6.33 -4.92
CA LEU A 142 -5.94 5.99 -6.11
C LEU A 142 -6.86 5.57 -7.27
N PRO A 143 -6.56 5.97 -8.52
CA PRO A 143 -7.40 5.65 -9.67
C PRO A 143 -7.36 4.15 -9.95
N ARG A 144 -8.52 3.48 -9.85
CA ARG A 144 -8.67 2.07 -10.20
C ARG A 144 -8.23 1.81 -11.64
N ARG A 145 -8.37 2.80 -12.52
CA ARG A 145 -7.93 2.73 -13.92
C ARG A 145 -6.42 2.48 -14.07
N ALA A 146 -5.62 2.84 -13.09
CA ALA A 146 -4.17 2.60 -13.07
C ALA A 146 -3.77 1.35 -12.25
N MET A 147 -4.74 0.61 -11.69
CA MET A 147 -4.50 -0.56 -10.83
C MET A 147 -5.11 -1.81 -11.47
N ARG A 148 -4.26 -2.66 -12.04
CA ARG A 148 -4.69 -3.72 -12.95
C ARG A 148 -4.31 -5.10 -12.49
N MET A 149 -5.31 -5.98 -12.39
CA MET A 149 -5.08 -7.40 -12.17
C MET A 149 -4.27 -7.95 -13.33
N THR A 150 -3.21 -8.67 -13.00
CA THR A 150 -2.21 -9.15 -13.94
C THR A 150 -1.94 -10.61 -13.68
N VAL A 151 -2.03 -11.42 -14.73
CA VAL A 151 -1.73 -12.84 -14.67
C VAL A 151 -0.31 -13.06 -15.14
N VAL A 152 0.45 -13.78 -14.33
CA VAL A 152 1.84 -14.13 -14.58
C VAL A 152 2.03 -15.64 -14.41
N ILE A 153 3.20 -16.12 -14.86
CA ILE A 153 3.74 -17.41 -14.43
C ILE A 153 4.86 -17.11 -13.43
N ASP A 154 4.74 -17.70 -12.24
CA ASP A 154 5.69 -17.48 -11.16
C ASP A 154 6.99 -18.28 -11.33
N GLU A 155 7.90 -18.19 -10.37
CA GLU A 155 9.19 -18.87 -10.40
C GLU A 155 9.11 -20.41 -10.35
N LYS A 156 7.95 -20.97 -10.00
CA LYS A 156 7.69 -22.41 -9.98
C LYS A 156 6.99 -22.91 -11.25
N GLY A 157 6.63 -21.99 -12.16
CA GLY A 157 5.87 -22.32 -13.36
C GLY A 157 4.36 -22.35 -13.14
N GLU A 158 3.87 -21.84 -12.01
CA GLU A 158 2.45 -21.83 -11.66
C GLU A 158 1.77 -20.51 -12.10
N GLY A 159 0.48 -20.59 -12.43
CA GLY A 159 -0.34 -19.40 -12.67
C GLY A 159 -0.48 -18.59 -11.39
N HIS A 160 -0.22 -17.28 -11.47
CA HIS A 160 -0.26 -16.39 -10.32
C HIS A 160 -0.88 -15.04 -10.72
N ALA A 161 -1.62 -14.42 -9.81
CA ALA A 161 -2.21 -13.10 -9.95
C ALA A 161 -1.46 -12.07 -9.10
N VAL A 162 -1.11 -10.95 -9.72
CA VAL A 162 -0.47 -9.80 -9.08
C VAL A 162 -1.22 -8.52 -9.42
N LEU A 163 -1.00 -7.48 -8.62
CA LEU A 163 -1.59 -6.16 -8.84
C LEU A 163 -0.53 -5.25 -9.45
N THR A 164 -0.74 -4.87 -10.70
CA THR A 164 0.12 -3.89 -11.37
C THR A 164 -0.41 -2.48 -11.14
N LEU A 165 0.43 -1.62 -10.57
CA LEU A 165 0.22 -0.18 -10.51
C LEU A 165 0.98 0.48 -11.67
N ILE A 166 0.25 1.15 -12.55
CA ILE A 166 0.81 1.89 -13.67
C ILE A 166 1.12 3.30 -13.18
N THR A 167 2.40 3.67 -13.15
CA THR A 167 2.86 4.92 -12.53
C THR A 167 3.71 5.76 -13.48
N ASP A 168 3.95 7.02 -13.11
CA ASP A 168 4.92 7.90 -13.77
C ASP A 168 6.39 7.46 -13.56
N ARG A 169 6.62 6.41 -12.76
CA ARG A 169 7.90 5.73 -12.56
C ARG A 169 7.94 4.34 -13.23
N GLY A 170 6.95 3.99 -14.05
CA GLY A 170 6.80 2.68 -14.68
C GLY A 170 5.86 1.75 -13.91
N ASP A 171 5.81 0.48 -14.33
CA ASP A 171 4.90 -0.51 -13.72
C ASP A 171 5.51 -1.09 -12.44
N LEU A 172 4.77 -0.96 -11.33
CA LEU A 172 5.11 -1.50 -10.02
C LEU A 172 4.15 -2.64 -9.65
N ILE A 173 4.66 -3.62 -8.91
CA ILE A 173 3.94 -4.85 -8.61
C ILE A 173 3.74 -5.00 -7.11
N LEU A 174 2.48 -5.21 -6.72
CA LEU A 174 2.09 -5.64 -5.40
C LEU A 174 1.74 -7.14 -5.47
N ASP A 175 2.20 -7.86 -4.47
CA ASP A 175 2.22 -9.32 -4.42
C ASP A 175 1.99 -9.79 -2.97
N ASN A 176 1.36 -10.94 -2.76
CA ASN A 176 1.20 -11.61 -1.47
C ASN A 176 2.44 -12.41 -1.05
N LYS A 177 3.25 -12.90 -2.00
CA LYS A 177 4.48 -13.66 -1.76
C LYS A 177 5.60 -12.81 -1.16
N THR A 178 5.54 -11.48 -1.32
CA THR A 178 6.48 -10.53 -0.72
C THR A 178 5.82 -9.20 -0.37
N SER A 179 6.26 -8.59 0.72
CA SER A 179 5.83 -7.23 1.10
C SER A 179 6.59 -6.12 0.38
N ALA A 180 7.65 -6.45 -0.36
CA ALA A 180 8.38 -5.48 -1.18
C ALA A 180 7.57 -5.15 -2.44
N VAL A 181 7.37 -3.86 -2.71
CA VAL A 181 6.80 -3.40 -3.97
C VAL A 181 7.92 -3.25 -4.98
N LEU A 182 7.87 -4.04 -6.06
CA LEU A 182 8.97 -4.18 -7.01
C LEU A 182 8.61 -3.64 -8.40
N PRO A 183 9.56 -3.07 -9.14
CA PRO A 183 9.39 -2.88 -10.59
C PRO A 183 9.14 -4.24 -11.27
N TRP A 184 8.25 -4.27 -12.26
CA TRP A 184 7.81 -5.53 -12.88
C TRP A 184 8.95 -6.42 -13.42
N ARG A 185 10.04 -5.82 -13.93
CA ARG A 185 11.22 -6.55 -14.45
C ARG A 185 12.07 -7.19 -13.36
N GLN A 186 11.85 -6.85 -12.10
CA GLN A 186 12.61 -7.34 -10.95
C GLN A 186 11.88 -8.44 -10.19
N THR A 187 10.63 -8.78 -10.54
CA THR A 187 9.89 -9.85 -9.87
C THR A 187 10.38 -11.24 -10.27
N GLY A 188 11.01 -11.39 -11.44
CA GLY A 188 11.42 -12.68 -12.00
C GLY A 188 10.28 -13.46 -12.66
N TYR A 189 9.07 -12.89 -12.74
CA TYR A 189 7.90 -13.54 -13.32
C TYR A 189 7.85 -13.42 -14.83
N THR A 190 7.14 -14.36 -15.48
CA THR A 190 6.76 -14.25 -16.88
C THR A 190 5.36 -13.64 -17.00
N TYR A 191 5.27 -12.45 -17.58
CA TYR A 191 4.00 -11.73 -17.70
C TYR A 191 3.19 -12.23 -18.90
N ILE A 192 1.94 -12.60 -18.64
CA ILE A 192 1.06 -13.20 -19.64
C ILE A 192 0.08 -12.16 -20.17
N LYS A 193 -0.75 -11.63 -19.27
CA LYS A 193 -1.89 -10.77 -19.62
C LYS A 193 -2.29 -9.90 -18.45
N ARG A 194 -3.01 -8.82 -18.72
CA ARG A 194 -3.48 -7.85 -17.73
C ARG A 194 -4.84 -7.28 -18.13
N GLU A 195 -5.63 -6.84 -17.16
CA GLU A 195 -6.81 -6.03 -17.42
C GLU A 195 -6.46 -4.80 -18.29
N SER A 196 -7.31 -4.49 -19.26
CA SER A 196 -7.17 -3.32 -20.12
C SER A 196 -7.45 -2.03 -19.34
N GLN A 197 -6.80 -0.94 -19.76
CA GLN A 197 -7.09 0.38 -19.21
C GLN A 197 -8.27 1.09 -19.85
N ASP A 198 -8.77 0.55 -20.96
CA ASP A 198 -9.65 1.27 -21.89
C ASP A 198 -11.02 0.61 -22.04
N ALA A 199 -11.16 -0.64 -21.63
CA ALA A 199 -12.42 -1.38 -21.64
C ALA A 199 -12.41 -2.49 -20.58
N VAL A 200 -13.59 -3.02 -20.25
CA VAL A 200 -13.75 -4.25 -19.45
C VAL A 200 -13.29 -5.44 -20.31
N ALA A 201 -11.98 -5.58 -20.45
CA ALA A 201 -11.31 -6.50 -21.36
C ALA A 201 -9.90 -6.81 -20.85
N TRP A 202 -9.19 -7.72 -21.51
CA TRP A 202 -7.81 -8.08 -21.19
C TRP A 202 -6.89 -7.88 -22.39
N VAL A 203 -5.63 -7.58 -22.11
CA VAL A 203 -4.55 -7.43 -23.10
C VAL A 203 -3.40 -8.37 -22.77
N GLY A 204 -2.70 -8.86 -23.80
CA GLY A 204 -1.49 -9.65 -23.67
C GLY A 204 -0.28 -8.76 -23.34
N LEU A 205 0.64 -9.29 -22.53
CA LEU A 205 1.90 -8.64 -22.14
C LEU A 205 3.15 -9.42 -22.61
N GLY A 206 2.93 -10.54 -23.31
CA GLY A 206 3.98 -11.43 -23.80
C GLY A 206 3.42 -12.41 -24.83
N VAL A 207 4.19 -13.47 -25.09
CA VAL A 207 3.85 -14.55 -26.05
C VAL A 207 3.72 -15.92 -25.38
N ALA A 208 3.84 -15.99 -24.06
CA ALA A 208 3.72 -17.24 -23.32
C ALA A 208 2.26 -17.69 -23.21
N VAL A 209 2.07 -19.00 -23.07
CA VAL A 209 0.73 -19.61 -22.95
C VAL A 209 0.09 -19.15 -21.65
N SER A 210 -1.18 -18.74 -21.73
CA SER A 210 -1.94 -18.33 -20.55
C SER A 210 -2.25 -19.51 -19.66
N PRO A 211 -2.09 -19.40 -18.32
CA PRO A 211 -2.65 -20.36 -17.41
C PRO A 211 -4.19 -20.29 -17.46
N VAL A 212 -4.82 -21.39 -17.07
CA VAL A 212 -6.28 -21.53 -16.99
C VAL A 212 -6.80 -21.00 -15.65
N THR A 213 -5.99 -21.08 -14.60
CA THR A 213 -6.32 -20.65 -13.23
C THR A 213 -5.19 -19.86 -12.57
N THR A 214 -5.50 -19.14 -11.48
CA THR A 214 -4.52 -18.48 -10.60
C THR A 214 -4.61 -18.91 -9.14
N ALA A 215 -5.07 -20.11 -8.82
CA ALA A 215 -5.34 -20.55 -7.44
C ALA A 215 -4.11 -20.89 -6.57
N ASN A 216 -3.01 -20.12 -6.66
CA ASN A 216 -1.81 -20.31 -5.84
C ASN A 216 -1.72 -19.29 -4.68
N ARG A 217 -1.07 -19.72 -3.59
CA ARG A 217 -1.05 -19.01 -2.30
C ARG A 217 -0.12 -17.81 -2.21
#